data_AF-A0A967K1X3-F1
#
_entry.id   AF-A0A967K1X3-F1
#
_cell.length_a   1.000
_cell.length_b   1.000
_cell.length_c   1.000
_cell.angle_alpha   90.00
_cell.angle_beta   90.00
_cell.angle_gamma   90.00
#
_symmetry.space_group_name_H-M   'P 1'
#
loop_
_entity.id
_entity.type
_entity.pdbx_description
1 polymer ?
#
loop_
_entity_poly.entity_id
_entity_poly.type
_entity_poly.pdbx_seq_one_letter_code
_entity_poly.pdbx_strand_id
1 'polypeptide(L)'
;EPVDESREADSAVHNYEDRAASEIIPVDDLFLAYFEPTPRHRRTEVPVSPEGVLGHFHERTQGLEEAEAVAEAQRCMSCGMCLECDNCVIYCPQEAVRRTPKAQATTGRYVYTDYNRCIGCHICADVCPSGYLAMGMGVAG
;
A
#
# COMPACT_ATOMS: atom_id res chain seq x y z
N GLU A 1 24.57 7.10 -21.35
CA GLU A 1 23.36 6.26 -21.19
C GLU A 1 22.17 7.06 -21.69
N PRO A 2 21.20 6.45 -22.40
CA PRO A 2 20.05 7.21 -22.86
C PRO A 2 19.19 7.57 -21.64
N VAL A 3 18.91 8.86 -21.48
CA VAL A 3 17.97 9.39 -20.50
C VAL A 3 16.57 8.94 -20.91
N ASP A 4 15.95 8.12 -20.09
CA ASP A 4 14.55 7.70 -20.23
C ASP A 4 13.64 8.91 -19.96
N GLU A 5 13.08 9.46 -21.03
CA GLU A 5 12.17 10.62 -21.05
C GLU A 5 10.89 10.39 -20.24
N SER A 6 10.57 9.14 -19.87
CA SER A 6 9.47 8.83 -18.96
C SER A 6 9.72 9.30 -17.52
N ARG A 7 10.95 9.67 -17.17
CA ARG A 7 11.29 10.19 -15.83
C ARG A 7 10.94 11.67 -15.63
N GLU A 8 10.67 12.41 -16.71
CA GLU A 8 10.38 13.86 -16.65
C GLU A 8 8.92 14.22 -16.92
N ALA A 9 8.08 13.24 -17.28
CA ALA A 9 6.65 13.48 -17.50
C ALA A 9 5.86 13.40 -16.18
N ASP A 10 5.08 14.45 -15.90
CA ASP A 10 4.24 14.63 -14.70
C ASP A 10 3.13 13.55 -14.53
N SER A 11 3.00 12.65 -15.51
CA SER A 11 1.98 11.59 -15.58
C SER A 11 2.54 10.18 -15.75
N ALA A 12 3.86 9.99 -15.74
CA ALA A 12 4.43 8.67 -15.99
C ALA A 12 4.21 7.72 -14.80
N VAL A 13 3.60 6.57 -15.07
CA VAL A 13 3.58 5.45 -14.12
C VAL A 13 4.97 4.83 -14.12
N HIS A 14 5.77 5.16 -13.12
CA HIS A 14 7.11 4.61 -12.91
C HIS A 14 7.00 3.15 -12.44
N ASN A 15 6.67 2.19 -13.30
CA ASN A 15 6.64 0.78 -12.89
C ASN A 15 6.83 -0.20 -14.06
N TYR A 16 7.95 -0.08 -14.80
CA TYR A 16 8.36 -1.09 -15.78
C TYR A 16 9.45 -2.06 -15.24
N GLU A 17 10.13 -1.70 -14.14
CA GLU A 17 11.11 -2.57 -13.48
C GLU A 17 10.52 -3.10 -12.18
N ASP A 18 10.67 -4.40 -11.89
CA ASP A 18 10.24 -5.01 -10.62
C ASP A 18 11.09 -4.45 -9.47
N ARG A 19 10.58 -3.38 -8.85
CA ARG A 19 11.15 -2.71 -7.68
C ARG A 19 10.45 -3.12 -6.41
N ALA A 20 9.75 -4.26 -6.40
CA ALA A 20 8.98 -4.70 -5.25
C ALA A 20 9.84 -4.75 -3.96
N ALA A 21 11.12 -5.14 -4.03
CA ALA A 21 12.01 -5.11 -2.87
C ALA A 21 12.34 -3.70 -2.31
N SER A 22 12.19 -2.64 -3.12
CA SER A 22 12.35 -1.23 -2.72
C SER A 22 11.03 -0.50 -2.49
N GLU A 23 9.90 -1.08 -2.94
CA GLU A 23 8.58 -0.43 -2.98
C GLU A 23 7.48 -1.20 -2.22
N ILE A 24 7.75 -2.43 -1.73
CA ILE A 24 6.84 -3.14 -0.83
C ILE A 24 6.98 -2.55 0.56
N ILE A 25 5.87 -2.04 1.10
CA ILE A 25 5.76 -1.73 2.52
C ILE A 25 5.55 -3.06 3.28
N PRO A 26 6.50 -3.48 4.14
CA PRO A 26 6.34 -4.68 4.94
C PRO A 26 5.24 -4.48 5.98
N VAL A 27 4.67 -5.58 6.47
CA VAL A 27 3.61 -5.54 7.48
C VAL A 27 4.04 -4.82 8.76
N ASP A 28 5.32 -4.89 9.11
CA ASP A 28 5.90 -4.26 10.30
C ASP A 28 5.93 -2.73 10.21
N ASP A 29 5.84 -2.17 8.99
CA ASP A 29 5.78 -0.73 8.73
C ASP A 29 4.33 -0.21 8.58
N LEU A 30 3.33 -1.08 8.73
CA LEU A 30 1.91 -0.72 8.71
C LEU A 30 1.39 -0.49 10.12
N PHE A 31 0.61 0.58 10.33
CA PHE A 31 -0.11 0.77 11.58
C PHE A 31 -1.42 -0.06 11.57
N LEU A 32 -1.30 -1.35 11.87
CA LEU A 32 -2.40 -2.32 11.78
C LEU A 32 -3.61 -2.01 12.66
N ALA A 33 -3.43 -1.27 13.76
CA ALA A 33 -4.51 -0.89 14.66
C ALA A 33 -5.53 0.08 14.03
N TYR A 34 -5.21 0.67 12.88
CA TYR A 34 -6.17 1.45 12.09
C TYR A 34 -7.22 0.59 11.40
N PHE A 35 -6.92 -0.69 11.12
CA PHE A 35 -7.78 -1.59 10.36
C PHE A 35 -8.56 -2.53 11.28
N GLU A 36 -9.82 -2.79 10.93
CA GLU A 36 -10.66 -3.75 11.65
C GLU A 36 -10.07 -5.17 11.51
N PRO A 37 -9.79 -5.88 12.62
CA PRO A 37 -9.26 -7.24 12.57
C PRO A 37 -10.22 -8.18 11.85
N THR A 38 -9.88 -8.56 10.63
CA THR A 38 -10.71 -9.43 9.81
C THR A 38 -9.92 -10.67 9.41
N PRO A 39 -10.41 -11.89 9.72
CA PRO A 39 -9.71 -13.12 9.37
C PRO A 39 -9.61 -13.29 7.85
N ARG A 40 -8.51 -13.89 7.39
CA ARG A 40 -8.32 -14.21 5.97
C ARG A 40 -9.40 -15.17 5.46
N HIS A 41 -10.04 -14.84 4.34
CA HIS A 41 -10.89 -15.78 3.63
C HIS A 41 -10.05 -16.94 3.07
N ARG A 42 -10.22 -18.14 3.62
CA ARG A 42 -9.52 -19.32 3.13
C ARG A 42 -10.35 -19.92 2.00
N ARG A 43 -9.75 -20.03 0.81
CA ARG A 43 -10.39 -20.70 -0.32
C ARG A 43 -10.58 -22.18 -0.02
N THR A 44 -11.66 -22.74 -0.54
CA THR A 44 -11.93 -24.17 -0.45
C THR A 44 -11.03 -24.91 -1.42
N GLU A 45 -10.48 -26.04 -0.97
CA GLU A 45 -9.74 -26.96 -1.83
C GLU A 45 -10.55 -28.23 -2.06
N VAL A 46 -10.54 -28.73 -3.29
CA VAL A 46 -11.07 -30.06 -3.61
C VAL A 46 -10.03 -31.10 -3.19
N PRO A 47 -10.33 -31.96 -2.19
CA PRO A 47 -9.41 -33.00 -1.78
C PRO A 47 -9.32 -34.09 -2.85
N VAL A 48 -8.12 -34.65 -3.03
CA VAL A 48 -7.88 -35.78 -3.93
C VAL A 48 -7.33 -36.93 -3.10
N SER A 49 -7.98 -38.09 -3.16
CA SER A 49 -7.49 -39.29 -2.48
C SER A 49 -6.42 -40.00 -3.33
N PRO A 50 -5.55 -40.84 -2.72
CA PRO A 50 -4.57 -41.63 -3.46
C PRO A 50 -5.20 -42.48 -4.58
N GLU A 51 -6.40 -43.02 -4.34
CA GLU A 51 -7.13 -43.84 -5.31
C GLU A 51 -7.74 -43.00 -6.45
N GLY A 52 -8.02 -41.73 -6.20
CA GLY A 52 -8.66 -40.80 -7.14
C GLY A 52 -7.69 -39.89 -7.87
N VAL A 53 -6.38 -40.03 -7.68
CA VAL A 53 -5.37 -39.12 -8.27
C VAL A 53 -5.12 -39.39 -9.75
N LEU A 54 -5.22 -40.65 -10.19
CA LEU A 54 -4.96 -41.04 -11.57
C LEU A 54 -6.09 -40.56 -12.47
N GLY A 55 -5.77 -39.68 -13.42
CA GLY A 55 -6.73 -39.10 -14.36
C GLY A 55 -7.53 -37.91 -13.82
N HIS A 56 -7.21 -37.40 -12.62
CA HIS A 56 -7.89 -36.25 -12.04
C HIS A 56 -7.24 -34.93 -12.50
N PHE A 57 -7.94 -34.20 -13.39
CA PHE A 57 -7.52 -32.90 -13.93
C PHE A 57 -8.40 -31.74 -13.47
N HIS A 58 -9.28 -31.97 -12.49
CA HIS A 58 -10.12 -30.90 -11.96
C HIS A 58 -9.30 -29.89 -11.14
N GLU A 59 -9.73 -28.63 -11.19
CA GLU A 59 -9.14 -27.55 -10.43
C GLU A 59 -9.16 -27.85 -8.93
N ARG A 60 -8.02 -27.68 -8.26
CA ARG A 60 -7.89 -27.97 -6.83
C ARG A 60 -8.36 -26.82 -5.96
N THR A 61 -8.11 -25.58 -6.36
CA THR A 61 -8.48 -24.38 -5.60
C THR A 61 -9.75 -23.82 -6.18
N GLN A 62 -10.83 -23.78 -5.39
CA GLN A 62 -12.06 -23.16 -5.86
C GLN A 62 -11.92 -21.64 -5.85
N GLY A 63 -12.39 -21.00 -6.92
CA GLY A 63 -12.54 -19.56 -6.99
C GLY A 63 -13.49 -19.05 -5.91
N LEU A 64 -13.34 -17.77 -5.57
CA LEU A 64 -14.33 -17.08 -4.74
C LEU A 64 -15.54 -16.74 -5.60
N GLU A 65 -16.74 -16.83 -5.01
CA GLU A 65 -17.92 -16.24 -5.61
C GLU A 65 -17.75 -14.72 -5.70
N GLU A 66 -18.46 -14.06 -6.62
CA GLU A 66 -18.29 -12.62 -6.86
C GLU A 66 -18.41 -11.78 -5.56
N ALA A 67 -19.41 -12.08 -4.74
CA ALA A 67 -19.62 -11.40 -3.46
C ALA A 67 -18.46 -11.63 -2.48
N GLU A 68 -17.91 -12.83 -2.43
CA GLU A 68 -16.75 -13.17 -1.58
C GLU A 68 -15.49 -12.48 -2.08
N ALA A 69 -15.29 -12.41 -3.40
CA ALA A 69 -14.17 -11.73 -4.03
C ALA A 69 -14.19 -10.22 -3.75
N VAL A 70 -15.36 -9.58 -3.86
CA VAL A 70 -15.55 -8.17 -3.52
C VAL A 70 -15.28 -7.93 -2.04
N ALA A 71 -15.81 -8.76 -1.15
CA ALA A 71 -15.56 -8.65 0.29
C ALA A 71 -14.07 -8.81 0.64
N GLU A 72 -13.36 -9.73 -0.03
CA GLU A 72 -11.92 -9.90 0.17
C GLU A 72 -11.13 -8.69 -0.34
N ALA A 73 -11.51 -8.13 -1.48
CA ALA A 73 -10.85 -6.94 -2.05
C ALA A 73 -11.01 -5.70 -1.15
N GLN A 74 -12.14 -5.57 -0.45
CA GLN A 74 -12.40 -4.48 0.50
C GLN A 74 -11.49 -4.52 1.75
N ARG A 75 -10.82 -5.65 2.01
CA ARG A 75 -9.84 -5.77 3.11
C ARG A 75 -8.45 -5.27 2.72
N CYS A 76 -8.26 -4.79 1.49
CA CYS A 76 -6.99 -4.22 1.05
C CYS A 76 -6.59 -3.01 1.92
N MET A 77 -5.36 -3.00 2.40
CA MET A 77 -4.81 -1.94 3.27
C MET A 77 -4.20 -0.77 2.47
N SER A 78 -4.22 -0.85 1.12
CA SER A 78 -3.53 0.09 0.21
C SER A 78 -2.10 0.41 0.66
N CYS A 79 -1.35 -0.61 1.07
CA CYS A 79 0.03 -0.45 1.54
C CYS A 79 0.87 0.32 0.50
N GLY A 80 1.66 1.29 0.97
CA GLY A 80 2.46 2.19 0.14
C GLY A 80 1.70 3.34 -0.50
N MET A 81 0.37 3.42 -0.36
CA MET A 81 -0.47 4.46 -0.97
C MET A 81 -1.20 5.27 0.10
N CYS A 82 -1.42 6.57 -0.14
CA CYS A 82 -2.18 7.38 0.79
C CYS A 82 -3.67 7.00 0.78
N LEU A 83 -4.24 6.78 1.96
CA LEU A 83 -5.66 6.49 2.16
C LEU A 83 -6.54 7.75 2.33
N GLU A 84 -5.94 8.95 2.27
CA GLU A 84 -6.62 10.21 2.60
C GLU A 84 -7.26 10.21 4.01
N CYS A 85 -6.69 9.44 4.94
CA CYS A 85 -7.19 9.33 6.33
C CYS A 85 -6.91 10.57 7.20
N ASP A 86 -6.10 11.51 6.72
CA ASP A 86 -5.71 12.75 7.40
C ASP A 86 -4.97 12.62 8.74
N ASN A 87 -4.69 11.42 9.25
CA ASN A 87 -3.95 11.23 10.52
C ASN A 87 -2.64 12.04 10.54
N CYS A 88 -1.86 11.98 9.46
CA CYS A 88 -0.60 12.72 9.38
C CYS A 88 -0.75 14.24 9.45
N VAL A 89 -1.88 14.78 9.00
CA VAL A 89 -2.21 16.22 9.10
C VAL A 89 -2.66 16.56 10.52
N ILE A 90 -3.53 15.72 11.10
CA ILE A 90 -4.12 15.93 12.43
C ILE A 90 -3.06 15.85 13.53
N TYR A 91 -2.18 14.85 13.47
CA TYR A 91 -1.19 14.58 14.51
C TYR A 91 0.12 15.37 14.34
N CYS A 92 0.31 16.12 13.25
CA CYS A 92 1.52 16.91 13.07
C CYS A 92 1.52 18.11 14.04
N PRO A 93 2.40 18.15 15.06
CA PRO A 93 2.37 19.22 16.06
C PRO A 93 2.83 20.58 15.52
N GLN A 94 3.45 20.61 14.33
CA GLN A 94 3.98 21.81 13.70
C GLN A 94 3.15 22.26 12.49
N GLU A 95 2.04 21.57 12.18
CA GLU A 95 1.24 21.81 10.97
C GLU A 95 2.07 21.79 9.67
N ALA A 96 3.13 20.98 9.68
CA ALA A 96 4.08 20.85 8.58
C ALA A 96 3.52 19.95 7.46
N VAL A 97 2.69 18.95 7.78
CA VAL A 97 2.04 18.08 6.79
C VAL A 97 0.69 18.67 6.40
N ARG A 98 0.45 18.86 5.10
CA ARG A 98 -0.76 19.48 4.55
C ARG A 98 -1.27 18.74 3.34
N ARG A 99 -2.57 18.86 3.06
CA ARG A 99 -3.18 18.31 1.85
C ARG A 99 -2.66 19.02 0.61
N THR A 100 -2.33 18.26 -0.43
CA THR A 100 -1.99 18.80 -1.74
C THR A 100 -3.19 19.57 -2.30
N PRO A 101 -3.02 20.78 -2.85
CA PRO A 101 -4.10 21.49 -3.52
C PRO A 101 -4.69 20.64 -4.66
N LYS A 102 -6.02 20.64 -4.80
CA LYS A 102 -6.71 19.82 -5.83
C LYS A 102 -6.21 20.07 -7.27
N ALA A 103 -5.75 21.29 -7.56
CA ALA A 103 -5.19 21.66 -8.86
C ALA A 103 -3.80 21.07 -9.15
N GLN A 104 -3.14 20.50 -8.13
CA GLN A 104 -1.78 19.93 -8.19
C GLN A 104 -1.75 18.48 -7.72
N ALA A 105 -2.91 17.86 -7.54
CA ALA A 105 -2.99 16.46 -7.16
C ALA A 105 -2.55 15.60 -8.34
N THR A 106 -1.45 14.86 -8.16
CA THR A 106 -1.00 13.80 -9.07
C THR A 106 -1.36 12.44 -8.48
N THR A 107 -1.30 11.38 -9.31
CA THR A 107 -1.57 10.01 -8.87
C THR A 107 -0.72 9.66 -7.66
N GLY A 108 -1.36 9.41 -6.51
CA GLY A 108 -0.68 9.02 -5.28
C GLY A 108 -0.15 10.17 -4.42
N ARG A 109 -0.24 11.46 -4.82
CA ARG A 109 0.23 12.60 -4.00
C ARG A 109 -0.90 13.38 -3.34
N TYR A 110 -1.26 12.96 -2.13
CA TYR A 110 -2.39 13.54 -1.39
C TYR A 110 -1.98 14.54 -0.30
N VAL A 111 -0.75 14.43 0.19
CA VAL A 111 -0.18 15.35 1.18
C VAL A 111 1.22 15.78 0.77
N TYR A 112 1.68 16.91 1.32
CA TYR A 112 3.04 17.40 1.20
C TYR A 112 3.54 17.93 2.54
N THR A 113 4.86 17.95 2.69
CA THR A 113 5.54 18.43 3.91
C THR A 113 6.17 19.80 3.66
N ASP A 114 5.82 20.79 4.48
CA ASP A 114 6.54 22.07 4.59
C ASP A 114 7.77 21.88 5.48
N TYR A 115 8.93 21.70 4.83
CA TYR A 115 10.20 21.48 5.51
C TYR A 115 10.69 22.66 6.33
N ASN A 116 10.14 23.87 6.14
CA ASN A 116 10.49 25.01 7.01
C ASN A 116 9.84 24.91 8.40
N ARG A 117 8.79 24.09 8.53
CA ARG A 117 8.07 23.83 9.79
C ARG A 117 8.37 22.44 10.36
N CYS A 118 8.81 21.52 9.51
CA CYS A 118 9.10 20.16 9.94
C CYS A 118 10.30 20.11 10.88
N ILE A 119 10.11 19.55 12.07
CA ILE A 119 11.18 19.33 13.06
C ILE A 119 11.71 17.89 13.09
N GLY A 120 11.26 17.04 12.16
CA GLY A 120 11.69 15.63 12.11
C GLY A 120 11.27 14.81 13.34
N CYS A 121 10.03 14.97 13.81
CA CYS A 121 9.52 14.23 14.98
C CYS A 121 8.94 12.84 14.65
N HIS A 122 8.83 12.47 13.38
CA HIS A 122 8.35 11.17 12.87
C HIS A 122 6.90 10.80 13.18
N ILE A 123 6.17 11.54 14.02
CA ILE A 123 4.76 11.28 14.38
C ILE A 123 3.87 11.04 13.14
N CYS A 124 4.04 11.84 12.09
CA CYS A 124 3.23 11.70 10.87
C CYS A 124 3.45 10.36 10.14
N ALA A 125 4.66 9.80 10.19
CA ALA A 125 4.98 8.48 9.66
C ALA A 125 4.43 7.38 10.57
N ASP A 126 4.61 7.50 11.89
CA ASP A 126 4.15 6.50 12.88
C ASP A 126 2.63 6.30 12.85
N VAL A 127 1.86 7.37 12.61
CA VAL A 127 0.39 7.31 12.54
C VAL A 127 -0.14 6.98 11.13
N CYS A 128 0.75 6.74 10.15
CA CYS A 128 0.36 6.43 8.79
C CYS A 128 -0.06 4.95 8.70
N PRO A 129 -1.34 4.63 8.44
CA PRO A 129 -1.82 3.25 8.41
C PRO A 129 -1.21 2.41 7.27
N SER A 130 -0.93 3.04 6.13
CA SER A 130 -0.49 2.37 4.92
C SER A 130 1.03 2.43 4.71
N GLY A 131 1.79 3.07 5.60
CA GLY A 131 3.23 3.31 5.39
C GLY A 131 3.55 4.24 4.21
N TYR A 132 2.58 5.05 3.76
CA TYR A 132 2.76 6.02 2.67
C TYR A 132 3.81 7.10 2.96
N LEU A 133 3.98 7.47 4.23
CA LEU A 133 4.95 8.47 4.63
C LEU A 133 6.28 7.82 5.03
N ALA A 134 7.29 7.98 4.18
CA ALA A 134 8.66 7.58 4.47
C ALA A 134 9.48 8.78 4.99
N MET A 135 10.32 8.54 5.99
CA MET A 135 11.19 9.56 6.57
C MET A 135 12.56 9.54 5.88
N GLY A 136 12.82 10.57 5.09
CA GLY A 136 14.10 10.75 4.41
C GLY A 136 15.16 11.29 5.36
N MET A 137 15.85 10.41 6.07
CA MET A 137 17.26 10.52 6.50
C MET A 137 17.66 9.23 7.24
N GLY A 138 18.30 8.28 6.54
CA GLY A 138 19.29 7.40 7.16
C GLY A 138 18.86 6.08 7.81
N VAL A 139 17.78 5.44 7.38
CA VAL A 139 17.62 3.99 7.59
C VAL A 139 17.58 3.31 6.22
N ALA A 140 18.77 3.13 5.65
CA ALA A 140 18.98 2.08 4.68
C ALA A 140 18.74 0.74 5.40
N GLY A 141 17.82 -0.06 4.88
CA GLY A 141 17.89 -1.51 5.07
C GLY A 141 19.18 -2.09 4.50
#